data_AF-A0A2G5RNT3-F1
#
_entry.id   AF-A0A2G5RNT3-F1
#
_cell.length_a   1.000
_cell.length_b   1.000
_cell.length_c   1.000
_cell.angle_alpha   90.00
_cell.angle_beta   90.00
_cell.angle_gamma   90.00
#
_symmetry.space_group_name_H-M   'P 1'
#
loop_
_entity.id
_entity.type
_entity.pdbx_description
1 polymer ?
#
loop_
_entity_poly.entity_id
_entity_poly.type
_entity_poly.pdbx_seq_one_letter_code
_entity_poly.pdbx_strand_id
1 'polypeptide(L)'
;MRAVAIVLFLFSASFIWANVFGWHKAYEAVQRSDKPTAQQGDAIGTLFMPKLNIAMPIYEGLQQLNKGVAYDERSDLPGEGNHTILAGHRDTVFRKLVDIQLGDELVIRMNDQTWTYVVQHIRIVKPDDKTVFVPKAHPTLTLITCYPFRWIGDAPNRYVIIAKQKRG
;
A
#
# COMPACT_ATOMS: atom_id res chain seq x y z
N MET A 1 -33.64 -4.87 43.40
CA MET A 1 -32.30 -5.51 43.50
C MET A 1 -32.31 -6.67 42.49
N ARG A 2 -31.87 -6.43 41.24
CA ARG A 2 -30.57 -6.82 40.66
C ARG A 2 -30.26 -8.33 40.75
N ALA A 3 -30.32 -9.02 39.61
CA ALA A 3 -29.18 -9.76 39.04
C ALA A 3 -29.55 -10.27 37.62
N VAL A 4 -28.92 -9.66 36.61
CA VAL A 4 -28.85 -10.20 35.24
C VAL A 4 -27.58 -11.03 35.18
N ALA A 5 -27.70 -12.29 34.76
CA ALA A 5 -26.56 -13.17 34.55
C ALA A 5 -25.82 -12.77 33.27
N ILE A 6 -24.62 -12.23 33.41
CA ILE A 6 -23.69 -12.01 32.29
C ILE A 6 -22.84 -13.28 32.16
N VAL A 7 -23.06 -14.02 31.09
CA VAL A 7 -22.24 -15.15 30.66
C VAL A 7 -20.92 -14.61 30.13
N LEU A 8 -19.84 -14.84 30.87
CA LEU A 8 -18.47 -14.55 30.46
C LEU A 8 -18.01 -15.60 29.44
N PHE A 9 -17.96 -15.22 28.15
CA PHE A 9 -17.21 -15.97 27.15
C PHE A 9 -15.72 -15.61 27.25
N LEU A 10 -14.95 -16.45 27.93
CA LEU A 10 -13.49 -16.45 27.87
C LEU A 10 -13.04 -17.31 26.69
N PHE A 11 -12.81 -16.70 25.52
CA PHE A 11 -12.14 -17.34 24.39
C PHE A 11 -10.96 -16.48 23.91
N SER A 12 -9.75 -17.02 24.13
CA SER A 12 -8.46 -16.68 23.47
C SER A 12 -8.14 -15.20 23.21
N ALA A 13 -7.71 -14.48 24.24
CA ALA A 13 -7.31 -13.08 24.17
C ALA A 13 -5.99 -12.78 23.41
N SER A 14 -5.23 -13.78 22.96
CA SER A 14 -3.93 -13.53 22.28
C SER A 14 -4.03 -13.15 20.81
N PHE A 15 -5.12 -13.49 20.10
CA PHE A 15 -5.22 -13.25 18.64
C PHE A 15 -5.96 -11.96 18.27
N ILE A 16 -6.86 -11.50 19.15
CA ILE A 16 -7.65 -10.27 18.93
C ILE A 16 -6.79 -9.03 19.25
N TRP A 17 -5.86 -9.12 20.20
CA TRP A 17 -5.01 -7.99 20.61
C TRP A 17 -3.95 -7.59 19.59
N ALA A 18 -3.34 -8.54 18.88
CA ALA A 18 -2.30 -8.24 17.87
C ALA A 18 -2.86 -7.42 16.69
N ASN A 19 -4.12 -7.67 16.31
CA ASN A 19 -4.78 -6.90 15.27
C ASN A 19 -5.12 -5.49 15.76
N VAL A 20 -5.83 -5.30 16.88
CA VAL A 20 -6.23 -3.94 17.33
C VAL A 20 -5.03 -2.99 17.52
N PHE A 21 -3.89 -3.50 18.00
CA PHE A 21 -2.68 -2.69 18.22
C PHE A 21 -1.97 -2.27 16.92
N GLY A 22 -1.94 -3.13 15.90
CA GLY A 22 -1.38 -2.81 14.59
C GLY A 22 -2.17 -1.72 13.88
N TRP A 23 -3.49 -1.72 14.03
CA TRP A 23 -4.41 -0.74 13.46
C TRP A 23 -4.23 0.62 14.11
N HIS A 24 -4.06 0.68 15.42
CA HIS A 24 -3.84 1.95 16.11
C HIS A 24 -2.53 2.60 15.69
N LYS A 25 -1.44 1.83 15.56
CA LYS A 25 -0.15 2.36 15.07
C LYS A 25 -0.22 2.78 13.61
N ALA A 26 -0.90 2.01 12.76
CA ALA A 26 -1.09 2.37 11.37
C ALA A 26 -1.93 3.65 11.24
N TYR A 27 -3.03 3.73 11.97
CA TYR A 27 -3.90 4.89 12.01
C TYR A 27 -3.15 6.11 12.57
N GLU A 28 -2.42 5.98 13.68
CA GLU A 28 -1.59 7.07 14.22
C GLU A 28 -0.46 7.49 13.27
N ALA A 29 0.19 6.58 12.55
CA ALA A 29 1.22 6.91 11.58
C ALA A 29 0.65 7.65 10.37
N VAL A 30 -0.53 7.23 9.88
CA VAL A 30 -1.30 7.90 8.84
C VAL A 30 -1.81 9.28 9.30
N GLN A 31 -2.20 9.41 10.56
CA GLN A 31 -2.60 10.69 11.15
C GLN A 31 -1.37 11.59 11.43
N ARG A 32 -0.19 11.03 11.72
CA ARG A 32 1.06 11.81 11.83
C ARG A 32 1.56 12.30 10.47
N SER A 33 1.25 11.61 9.37
CA SER A 33 1.58 12.08 8.03
C SER A 33 0.72 13.27 7.55
N ASP A 34 -0.30 13.68 8.33
CA ASP A 34 -1.15 14.84 8.02
C ASP A 34 -0.46 16.20 8.23
N LYS A 35 0.77 16.22 8.75
CA LYS A 35 1.57 17.45 8.67
C LYS A 35 2.28 17.48 7.32
N PRO A 36 1.93 18.43 6.42
CA PRO A 36 2.68 18.64 5.21
C PRO A 36 4.12 18.95 5.61
N THR A 37 5.03 18.01 5.44
CA THR A 37 6.45 18.37 5.45
C THR A 37 6.61 19.18 4.17
N ALA A 38 7.21 20.38 4.24
CA ALA A 38 7.21 21.40 3.19
C ALA A 38 7.64 20.97 1.75
N GLN A 39 7.97 19.70 1.53
CA GLN A 39 8.18 19.03 0.24
C GLN A 39 6.91 18.41 -0.39
N GLN A 40 5.74 18.51 0.27
CA GLN A 40 4.45 17.92 -0.16
C GLN A 40 3.64 18.74 -1.17
N GLY A 41 4.13 19.89 -1.66
CA GLY A 41 3.33 20.82 -2.48
C GLY A 41 2.69 20.23 -3.74
N ASP A 42 3.28 19.17 -4.30
CA ASP A 42 2.78 18.49 -5.52
C ASP A 42 2.19 17.08 -5.24
N ALA A 43 2.16 16.63 -3.98
CA ALA A 43 1.74 15.27 -3.66
C ALA A 43 0.21 15.16 -3.68
N ILE A 44 -0.32 14.17 -4.40
CA ILE A 44 -1.76 13.89 -4.49
C ILE A 44 -2.26 12.97 -3.36
N GLY A 45 -1.36 12.30 -2.65
CA GLY A 45 -1.73 11.40 -1.57
C GLY A 45 -0.52 10.83 -0.83
N THR A 46 -0.78 9.86 0.04
CA THR A 46 0.26 9.14 0.81
C THR A 46 -0.01 7.64 0.76
N LEU A 47 1.02 6.86 0.43
CA LEU A 47 1.06 5.41 0.57
C LEU A 47 1.73 5.06 1.89
N PHE A 48 1.02 4.36 2.76
CA PHE A 48 1.50 3.86 4.03
C PHE A 48 1.58 2.33 4.04
N MET A 49 2.69 1.80 4.53
CA MET A 49 2.97 0.37 4.66
C MET A 49 3.22 0.04 6.14
N PRO A 50 2.19 -0.38 6.89
CA PRO A 50 2.27 -0.60 8.34
C PRO A 50 3.37 -1.57 8.75
N LYS A 51 3.52 -2.68 8.01
CA LYS A 51 4.53 -3.71 8.28
C LYS A 51 5.95 -3.16 8.27
N LEU A 52 6.22 -2.22 7.37
CA LEU A 52 7.54 -1.60 7.20
C LEU A 52 7.69 -0.33 8.03
N ASN A 53 6.59 0.19 8.59
CA ASN A 53 6.49 1.49 9.26
C ASN A 53 6.98 2.65 8.38
N ILE A 54 6.42 2.74 7.17
CA ILE A 54 6.85 3.69 6.14
C ILE A 54 5.64 4.40 5.54
N ALA A 55 5.72 5.72 5.43
CA ALA A 55 4.82 6.57 4.68
C ALA A 55 5.56 7.22 3.52
N MET A 56 4.96 7.27 2.33
CA MET A 56 5.53 7.87 1.14
C MET A 56 4.52 8.76 0.43
N PRO A 57 4.90 9.98 0.00
CA PRO A 57 4.05 10.79 -0.85
C PRO A 57 3.84 10.10 -2.21
N ILE A 58 2.60 10.18 -2.68
CA ILE A 58 2.17 9.77 -4.02
C ILE A 58 2.11 11.04 -4.87
N TYR A 59 2.78 11.02 -6.02
CA TYR A 59 2.79 12.09 -7.00
C TYR A 59 2.10 11.61 -8.29
N GLU A 60 1.48 12.54 -9.00
CA GLU A 60 0.87 12.28 -10.30
C GLU A 60 1.94 12.16 -11.39
N GLY A 61 1.84 11.11 -12.22
CA GLY A 61 2.68 10.89 -13.39
C GLY A 61 4.01 10.19 -13.11
N LEU A 62 4.39 9.28 -14.02
CA LEU A 62 5.60 8.44 -13.92
C LEU A 62 6.92 9.24 -13.96
N GLN A 63 6.89 10.49 -14.42
CA GLN A 63 8.01 11.42 -14.40
C GLN A 63 8.45 11.82 -12.98
N GLN A 64 7.57 11.65 -11.97
CA GLN A 64 7.84 12.03 -10.58
C GLN A 64 8.47 10.89 -9.74
N LEU A 65 8.91 9.78 -10.36
CA LEU A 65 9.53 8.64 -9.68
C LEU A 65 10.73 9.02 -8.79
N ASN A 66 11.43 10.11 -9.11
CA ASN A 66 12.54 10.64 -8.31
C ASN A 66 12.11 11.27 -6.98
N LYS A 67 10.85 11.74 -6.86
CA LYS A 67 10.32 12.41 -5.66
C LYS A 67 9.70 11.43 -4.66
N GLY A 68 9.24 10.26 -5.10
CA GLY A 68 8.55 9.31 -4.23
C GLY A 68 7.86 8.19 -4.99
N VAL A 69 6.59 7.94 -4.65
CA VAL A 69 5.74 7.00 -5.38
C VAL A 69 5.07 7.76 -6.53
N ALA A 70 5.14 7.24 -7.74
CA ALA A 70 4.45 7.81 -8.89
C ALA A 70 3.18 7.02 -9.19
N TYR A 71 2.07 7.73 -9.39
CA TYR A 71 0.82 7.17 -9.89
C TYR A 71 0.87 7.08 -11.44
N ASP A 72 0.42 5.95 -11.99
CA ASP A 72 0.26 5.80 -13.43
C ASP A 72 -1.11 6.33 -13.87
N GLU A 73 -1.11 7.45 -14.60
CA GLU A 73 -2.31 8.16 -15.06
C GLU A 73 -3.17 7.33 -16.03
N ARG A 74 -2.66 6.20 -16.54
CA ARG A 74 -3.43 5.25 -17.36
C ARG A 74 -4.27 4.28 -16.52
N SER A 75 -4.13 4.33 -15.20
CA SER A 75 -4.90 3.54 -14.24
C SER A 75 -5.96 4.41 -13.55
N ASP A 76 -6.73 3.84 -12.62
CA ASP A 76 -7.74 4.57 -11.84
C ASP A 76 -7.17 5.00 -10.48
N LEU A 77 -7.61 6.16 -9.97
CA LEU A 77 -7.37 6.51 -8.57
C LEU A 77 -8.22 5.62 -7.64
N PRO A 78 -7.77 5.43 -6.38
CA PRO A 78 -8.58 4.75 -5.37
C PRO A 78 -9.98 5.36 -5.26
N GLY A 79 -11.01 4.54 -5.40
CA GLY A 79 -12.42 4.98 -5.31
C GLY A 79 -13.04 5.46 -6.63
N GLU A 80 -12.25 5.77 -7.66
CA GLU A 80 -12.76 6.14 -8.99
C GLU A 80 -12.97 4.91 -9.89
N GLY A 81 -12.19 3.87 -9.67
CA GLY A 81 -12.30 2.63 -10.41
C GLY A 81 -11.76 1.43 -9.66
N ASN A 82 -11.36 0.41 -10.42
CA ASN A 82 -11.01 -0.90 -9.86
C ASN A 82 -9.52 -1.19 -9.89
N HIS A 83 -8.70 -0.38 -10.55
CA HIS A 83 -7.28 -0.69 -10.68
C HIS A 83 -6.40 0.53 -10.55
N THR A 84 -5.73 0.64 -9.41
CA THR A 84 -4.73 1.68 -9.16
C THR A 84 -3.33 1.11 -9.33
N ILE A 85 -2.49 1.79 -10.10
CA ILE A 85 -1.10 1.39 -10.33
C ILE A 85 -0.17 2.46 -9.77
N LEU A 86 0.73 2.03 -8.89
CA LEU A 86 1.77 2.86 -8.32
C LEU A 86 3.15 2.29 -8.66
N ALA A 87 4.03 3.14 -9.17
CA ALA A 87 5.39 2.81 -9.52
C ALA A 87 6.39 3.50 -8.58
N GLY A 88 7.54 2.87 -8.36
CA GLY A 88 8.61 3.45 -7.55
C GLY A 88 9.99 2.92 -7.91
N HIS A 89 11.02 3.74 -7.68
CA HIS A 89 12.41 3.33 -7.88
C HIS A 89 12.85 2.29 -6.86
N ARG A 90 13.44 1.18 -7.34
CA ARG A 90 13.94 0.08 -6.49
C ARG A 90 14.99 0.54 -5.49
N ASP A 91 15.76 1.58 -5.83
CA ASP A 91 16.94 2.01 -5.08
C ASP A 91 16.59 2.97 -3.93
N THR A 92 15.32 3.40 -3.85
CA THR A 92 14.80 4.20 -2.74
C THR A 92 14.05 3.29 -1.76
N VAL A 93 12.85 3.67 -1.37
CA VAL A 93 12.08 3.02 -0.31
C VAL A 93 11.45 1.71 -0.80
N PHE A 94 11.31 1.52 -2.12
CA PHE A 94 10.82 0.27 -2.69
C PHE A 94 11.81 -0.89 -2.52
N ARG A 95 13.08 -0.63 -2.14
CA ARG A 95 14.02 -1.68 -1.73
C ARG A 95 13.48 -2.51 -0.56
N LYS A 96 12.73 -1.87 0.34
CA LYS A 96 12.13 -2.52 1.52
C LYS A 96 10.88 -3.34 1.17
N LEU A 97 10.37 -3.26 -0.06
CA LEU A 97 9.31 -4.17 -0.53
C LEU A 97 9.78 -5.63 -0.60
N VAL A 98 11.07 -5.89 -0.50
CA VAL A 98 11.60 -7.26 -0.33
C VAL A 98 11.05 -7.94 0.94
N ASP A 99 10.67 -7.14 1.95
CA ASP A 99 10.14 -7.63 3.22
C ASP A 99 8.61 -7.73 3.24
N ILE A 100 7.91 -7.31 2.17
CA ILE A 100 6.46 -7.45 2.05
C ILE A 100 6.09 -8.91 1.76
N GLN A 101 5.04 -9.37 2.42
CA GLN A 101 4.51 -10.72 2.34
C GLN A 101 3.01 -10.72 2.01
N LEU A 102 2.50 -11.90 1.65
CA LEU A 102 1.06 -12.11 1.49
C LEU A 102 0.33 -11.82 2.80
N GLY A 103 -0.79 -11.10 2.72
CA GLY A 103 -1.57 -10.68 3.88
C GLY A 103 -1.14 -9.33 4.49
N ASP A 104 0.00 -8.76 4.09
CA ASP A 104 0.39 -7.42 4.55
C ASP A 104 -0.58 -6.36 4.03
N GLU A 105 -0.79 -5.32 4.83
CA GLU A 105 -1.67 -4.20 4.48
C GLU A 105 -0.90 -3.08 3.77
N LEU A 106 -1.57 -2.46 2.81
CA LEU A 106 -1.13 -1.24 2.12
C LEU A 106 -2.27 -0.22 2.26
N VAL A 107 -1.96 0.97 2.74
CA VAL A 107 -2.96 2.00 3.04
C VAL A 107 -2.69 3.20 2.16
N ILE A 108 -3.67 3.63 1.36
CA ILE A 108 -3.59 4.89 0.62
C ILE A 108 -4.48 5.91 1.32
N ARG A 109 -3.94 7.11 1.55
CA ARG A 109 -4.70 8.29 1.97
C ARG A 109 -4.63 9.37 0.91
N MET A 110 -5.78 9.89 0.51
CA MET A 110 -5.93 10.93 -0.51
C MET A 110 -7.28 11.61 -0.30
N ASN A 111 -7.35 12.95 -0.43
CA ASN A 111 -8.58 13.74 -0.28
C ASN A 111 -9.39 13.40 1.00
N ASP A 112 -8.71 13.29 2.15
CA ASP A 112 -9.27 12.90 3.46
C ASP A 112 -9.94 11.51 3.52
N GLN A 113 -9.82 10.73 2.45
CA GLN A 113 -10.29 9.36 2.38
C GLN A 113 -9.12 8.39 2.55
N THR A 114 -9.42 7.21 3.08
CA THR A 114 -8.44 6.15 3.34
C THR A 114 -8.93 4.83 2.75
N TRP A 115 -8.08 4.21 1.94
CA TRP A 115 -8.32 2.90 1.34
C TRP A 115 -7.27 1.91 1.85
N THR A 116 -7.73 0.82 2.44
CA THR A 116 -6.85 -0.27 2.89
C THR A 116 -6.91 -1.42 1.89
N TYR A 117 -5.75 -1.92 1.50
CA TYR A 117 -5.56 -3.06 0.61
C TYR A 117 -4.75 -4.14 1.32
N VAL A 118 -5.01 -5.40 0.97
CA VAL A 118 -4.30 -6.56 1.51
C VAL A 118 -3.58 -7.27 0.38
N VAL A 119 -2.27 -7.50 0.52
CA VAL A 119 -1.43 -8.15 -0.48
C VAL A 119 -1.91 -9.59 -0.71
N GLN A 120 -2.26 -9.90 -1.96
CA GLN A 120 -2.74 -11.23 -2.37
C GLN A 120 -1.74 -11.98 -3.24
N HIS A 121 -0.98 -11.26 -4.06
CA HIS A 121 -0.01 -11.86 -4.96
C HIS A 121 1.26 -11.03 -5.06
N ILE A 122 2.38 -11.72 -5.22
CA ILE A 122 3.69 -11.14 -5.52
C ILE A 122 4.24 -11.87 -6.73
N ARG A 123 4.67 -11.13 -7.75
CA ARG A 123 5.12 -11.68 -9.03
C ARG A 123 6.40 -10.98 -9.49
N ILE A 124 7.26 -11.72 -10.17
CA ILE A 124 8.36 -11.16 -10.96
C ILE A 124 7.96 -11.31 -12.42
N VAL A 125 7.93 -10.21 -13.15
CA VAL A 125 7.49 -10.16 -14.55
C VAL A 125 8.54 -9.46 -15.41
N LYS A 126 8.45 -9.63 -16.73
CA LYS A 126 9.29 -8.87 -17.67
C LYS A 126 8.82 -7.41 -17.78
N PRO A 127 9.68 -6.45 -18.15
CA PRO A 127 9.33 -5.04 -18.26
C PRO A 127 8.22 -4.74 -19.29
N ASP A 128 8.10 -5.59 -20.31
CA ASP A 128 7.12 -5.51 -21.39
C ASP A 128 5.82 -6.30 -21.09
N ASP A 129 5.70 -6.88 -19.90
CA ASP A 129 4.51 -7.64 -19.52
C ASP A 129 3.29 -6.71 -19.32
N LYS A 130 2.43 -6.68 -20.34
CA LYS A 130 1.20 -5.88 -20.34
C LYS A 130 0.13 -6.41 -19.39
N THR A 131 0.24 -7.64 -18.86
CA THR A 131 -0.77 -8.22 -17.97
C THR A 131 -0.92 -7.45 -16.66
N VAL A 132 0.10 -6.66 -16.31
CA VAL A 132 0.11 -5.80 -15.12
C VAL A 132 -0.87 -4.64 -15.23
N PHE A 133 -1.19 -4.18 -16.45
CA PHE A 133 -2.06 -3.03 -16.73
C PHE A 133 -3.50 -3.43 -17.08
N VAL A 134 -3.81 -4.73 -17.06
CA VAL A 134 -5.15 -5.22 -17.42
C VAL A 134 -6.16 -4.82 -16.33
N PRO A 135 -7.32 -4.24 -16.71
CA PRO A 135 -8.38 -3.86 -15.79
C PRO A 135 -8.76 -4.98 -14.83
N LYS A 136 -9.12 -4.61 -13.60
CA LYS A 136 -9.49 -5.55 -12.54
C LYS A 136 -10.99 -5.50 -12.29
N ALA A 137 -11.58 -6.65 -11.96
CA ALA A 137 -13.01 -6.75 -11.62
C ALA A 137 -13.35 -6.20 -10.22
N HIS A 138 -12.33 -5.97 -9.38
CA HIS A 138 -12.47 -5.50 -8.02
C HIS A 138 -11.39 -4.45 -7.73
N PRO A 139 -11.63 -3.51 -6.79
CA PRO A 139 -10.63 -2.53 -6.38
C PRO A 139 -9.32 -3.19 -5.96
N THR A 140 -8.29 -2.93 -6.75
CA THR A 140 -6.99 -3.59 -6.71
C THR A 140 -5.90 -2.54 -6.83
N LEU A 141 -4.96 -2.59 -5.90
CA LEU A 141 -3.73 -1.80 -5.92
C LEU A 141 -2.60 -2.67 -6.46
N THR A 142 -1.88 -2.17 -7.46
CA THR A 142 -0.68 -2.80 -8.00
C THR A 142 0.52 -1.90 -7.72
N LEU A 143 1.52 -2.41 -6.99
CA LEU A 143 2.81 -1.74 -6.83
C LEU A 143 3.82 -2.33 -7.80
N ILE A 144 4.57 -1.50 -8.52
CA ILE A 144 5.56 -1.93 -9.51
C ILE A 144 6.92 -1.29 -9.22
N THR A 145 7.98 -2.10 -9.23
CA THR A 145 9.36 -1.61 -9.15
C THR A 145 10.33 -2.45 -9.97
N CYS A 146 11.55 -1.95 -10.17
CA CYS A 146 12.61 -2.64 -10.90
C CYS A 146 13.18 -3.83 -10.09
N TYR A 147 13.45 -4.94 -10.77
CA TYR A 147 14.02 -6.15 -10.16
C TYR A 147 15.13 -6.73 -11.07
N PRO A 148 16.26 -7.23 -10.52
CA PRO A 148 16.56 -7.45 -9.10
C PRO A 148 16.94 -6.19 -8.31
N PHE A 149 16.74 -6.22 -6.98
CA PHE A 149 16.99 -5.09 -6.08
C PHE A 149 18.46 -4.67 -5.97
N ARG A 150 19.40 -5.54 -6.35
CA ARG A 150 20.84 -5.27 -6.39
C ARG A 150 21.34 -5.42 -7.82
N TRP A 151 20.91 -4.50 -8.69
CA TRP A 151 21.30 -4.47 -10.10
C TRP A 151 21.89 -3.11 -10.46
N ILE A 152 22.90 -3.09 -11.32
CA ILE A 152 23.50 -1.86 -11.85
C ILE A 152 23.04 -1.74 -13.31
N GLY A 153 22.39 -0.62 -13.66
CA GLY A 153 21.82 -0.38 -14.99
C GLY A 153 20.34 -0.77 -15.11
N ASP A 154 19.90 -1.03 -16.34
CA ASP A 154 18.52 -1.38 -16.67
C ASP A 154 18.16 -2.76 -16.12
N ALA A 155 17.23 -2.76 -15.18
CA ALA A 155 16.80 -3.97 -14.52
C ALA A 155 16.00 -4.85 -15.49
N PRO A 156 16.37 -6.14 -15.63
CA PRO A 156 15.77 -7.03 -16.63
C PRO A 156 14.33 -7.43 -16.31
N ASN A 157 13.87 -7.21 -15.06
CA ASN A 157 12.54 -7.62 -14.61
C ASN A 157 11.88 -6.51 -13.78
N ARG A 158 10.61 -6.74 -13.41
CA ARG A 158 9.82 -5.92 -12.50
C ARG A 158 9.29 -6.78 -11.36
N TYR A 159 9.34 -6.24 -10.15
CA TYR A 159 8.69 -6.80 -8.98
C TYR A 159 7.30 -6.17 -8.85
N VAL A 160 6.27 -7.00 -8.86
CA VAL A 160 4.87 -6.59 -8.90
C VAL A 160 4.16 -7.16 -7.69
N ILE A 161 3.59 -6.28 -6.88
CA ILE A 161 2.73 -6.64 -5.74
C ILE A 161 1.30 -6.30 -6.13
N ILE A 162 0.38 -7.24 -5.93
CA ILE A 162 -1.04 -7.07 -6.20
C ILE A 162 -1.77 -7.21 -4.86
N ALA A 163 -2.50 -6.16 -4.48
CA ALA A 163 -3.25 -6.10 -3.26
C ALA A 163 -4.72 -5.78 -3.56
N LYS A 164 -5.64 -6.44 -2.87
CA LYS A 164 -7.08 -6.26 -3.03
C LYS A 164 -7.61 -5.36 -1.92
N GLN A 165 -8.50 -4.43 -2.25
CA GLN A 165 -9.09 -3.56 -1.25
C GLN A 165 -9.85 -4.38 -0.22
N LYS A 166 -9.59 -4.11 1.06
CA LYS A 166 -10.38 -4.62 2.17
C LYS A 166 -11.70 -3.86 2.19
N ARG A 167 -12.81 -4.58 2.00
CA ARG A 167 -14.13 -4.01 2.25
C ARG A 167 -14.33 -3.93 3.76
N GLY A 168 -14.75 -2.75 4.22
CA GLY A 168 -15.26 -2.55 5.59
C GLY A 168 -16.58 -3.26 5.82
#